data_AF-A0A2J8IL82-F1
#
_entry.id   AF-A0A2J8IL82-F1
#
_cell.length_a   1.000
_cell.length_b   1.000
_cell.length_c   1.000
_cell.angle_alpha   90.00
_cell.angle_beta   90.00
_cell.angle_gamma   90.00
#
_symmetry.space_group_name_H-M   'P 1'
#
loop_
_entity.id
_entity.type
_entity.pdbx_description
1 polymer ?
#
loop_
_entity_poly.entity_id
_entity_poly.type
_entity_poly.pdbx_seq_one_letter_code
_entity_poly.pdbx_strand_id
1 'polypeptide(L)'
;MAAAGARPVELGFAESAPAWRLRSEQFPSKVYAPLPGRPDAFHRCIFLFCCREQPCCAGLRVFRNQLPRKNDFYSYEPPSENPPPETGESVCLQLKSGAHLCRVCGCLGPKTCSRCHKAYYCSKEHQTLDWRLGHKQACAQPDHLDHIIPDHNFLFPEFEIVIETEDEIMPEVVEKEDYSEIIGSMGKQFQDFIH
;
A
#
# COMPACT_ATOMS: atom_id res chain seq x y z
N MET A 1 -30.71 -30.79 -6.47
CA MET A 1 -29.73 -29.86 -7.07
C MET A 1 -29.48 -28.77 -6.05
N ALA A 2 -28.36 -28.82 -5.31
CA ALA A 2 -28.01 -27.78 -4.37
C ALA A 2 -27.59 -26.54 -5.17
N ALA A 3 -28.22 -25.39 -4.91
CA ALA A 3 -27.76 -24.11 -5.42
C ALA A 3 -26.35 -23.88 -4.88
N ALA A 4 -25.38 -23.64 -5.76
CA ALA A 4 -24.07 -23.18 -5.33
C ALA A 4 -24.27 -21.82 -4.63
N GLY A 5 -24.03 -21.76 -3.32
CA GLY A 5 -24.05 -20.51 -2.57
C GLY A 5 -23.13 -19.50 -3.24
N ALA A 6 -23.56 -18.24 -3.29
CA ALA A 6 -22.72 -17.15 -3.75
C ALA A 6 -21.43 -17.17 -2.93
N ARG A 7 -20.27 -17.09 -3.60
CA ARG A 7 -19.00 -17.02 -2.87
C ARG A 7 -18.94 -15.69 -2.11
N PRO A 8 -18.52 -15.69 -0.84
CA PRO A 8 -18.30 -14.46 -0.10
C PRO A 8 -17.40 -13.51 -0.90
N VAL A 9 -17.77 -12.23 -0.93
CA VAL A 9 -16.98 -11.18 -1.56
C VAL A 9 -16.08 -10.58 -0.50
N GLU A 10 -14.78 -10.52 -0.78
CA GLU A 10 -13.81 -9.82 0.06
C GLU A 10 -13.69 -8.37 -0.41
N LEU A 11 -13.89 -7.42 0.50
CA LEU A 11 -13.78 -5.99 0.24
C LEU A 11 -12.52 -5.46 0.91
N GLY A 12 -11.70 -4.72 0.15
CA GLY A 12 -10.48 -4.09 0.64
C GLY A 12 -10.64 -2.58 0.81
N PHE A 13 -10.41 -2.06 2.01
CA PHE A 13 -10.50 -0.64 2.36
C PHE A 13 -9.13 -0.09 2.72
N ALA A 14 -8.86 1.18 2.38
CA ALA A 14 -7.65 1.87 2.81
C ALA A 14 -7.90 2.55 4.15
N GLU A 15 -7.24 2.09 5.21
CA GLU A 15 -7.30 2.65 6.55
C GLU A 15 -6.02 3.39 6.91
N SER A 16 -6.15 4.46 7.70
CA SER A 16 -4.98 5.22 8.16
C SER A 16 -4.11 4.33 9.04
N ALA A 17 -2.83 4.20 8.68
CA ALA A 17 -1.88 3.43 9.46
C ALA A 17 -0.76 4.34 9.98
N PRO A 18 -0.02 3.94 11.03
CA PRO A 18 1.28 4.54 11.34
C PRO A 18 2.20 4.49 10.10
N ALA A 19 3.30 5.23 10.07
CA ALA A 19 4.25 5.12 8.95
C ALA A 19 5.06 3.81 9.06
N TRP A 20 4.88 2.89 8.10
CA TRP A 20 5.55 1.60 7.99
C TRP A 20 6.84 1.68 7.19
N ARG A 21 7.09 2.81 6.50
CA ARG A 21 8.13 3.06 5.47
C ARG A 21 9.43 2.26 5.60
N LEU A 22 9.88 2.01 6.83
CA LEU A 22 11.17 1.40 7.08
C LEU A 22 11.18 0.39 8.26
N ARG A 23 10.02 -0.05 8.73
CA ARG A 23 9.87 -0.93 9.90
C ARG A 23 9.29 -2.30 9.59
N SER A 24 8.59 -2.46 8.46
CA SER A 24 7.82 -3.68 8.21
C SER A 24 8.34 -4.51 7.06
N GLU A 25 8.57 -5.80 7.33
CA GLU A 25 8.80 -6.84 6.32
C GLU A 25 7.61 -7.02 5.36
N GLN A 26 6.45 -6.50 5.76
CA GLN A 26 5.22 -6.56 4.99
C GLN A 26 5.03 -5.33 4.08
N PHE A 27 5.90 -4.31 4.16
CA PHE A 27 5.86 -3.15 3.27
C PHE A 27 6.65 -3.40 1.96
N PRO A 28 6.12 -3.00 0.78
CA PRO A 28 4.76 -2.48 0.56
C PRO A 28 3.71 -3.58 0.75
N SER A 29 2.53 -3.21 1.31
CA SER A 29 1.44 -4.15 1.62
C SER A 29 1.11 -5.04 0.42
N LYS A 30 0.99 -6.34 0.67
CA LYS A 30 0.84 -7.37 -0.37
C LYS A 30 -0.59 -7.90 -0.37
N VAL A 31 -1.36 -7.57 -1.40
CA VAL A 31 -2.66 -8.20 -1.67
C VAL A 31 -2.46 -9.30 -2.69
N TYR A 32 -2.76 -10.55 -2.32
CA TYR A 32 -2.59 -11.70 -3.20
C TYR A 32 -3.91 -12.08 -3.87
N ALA A 33 -4.02 -11.75 -5.16
CA ALA A 33 -5.09 -12.21 -6.03
C ALA A 33 -4.49 -12.96 -7.23
N PRO A 34 -3.95 -14.18 -7.06
CA PRO A 34 -3.33 -14.90 -8.16
C PRO A 34 -4.35 -15.18 -9.27
N LEU A 35 -3.92 -14.97 -10.52
CA LEU A 35 -4.76 -15.26 -11.69
C LEU A 35 -4.52 -16.71 -12.13
N PRO A 36 -5.55 -17.58 -12.17
CA PRO A 36 -5.41 -18.93 -12.72
C PRO A 36 -4.80 -18.90 -14.12
N GLY A 37 -3.79 -19.73 -14.37
CA GLY A 37 -3.10 -19.79 -15.67
C GLY A 37 -2.05 -18.70 -15.91
N ARG A 38 -1.78 -17.80 -14.94
CA ARG A 38 -0.72 -16.77 -15.02
C ARG A 38 0.27 -16.87 -13.86
N PRO A 39 1.12 -17.93 -13.83
CA PRO A 39 2.10 -18.13 -12.75
C PRO A 39 3.18 -17.04 -12.72
N ASP A 40 3.39 -16.33 -13.82
CA ASP A 40 4.28 -15.17 -13.97
C ASP A 40 3.73 -13.89 -13.30
N ALA A 41 2.47 -13.89 -12.89
CA ALA A 41 1.74 -12.74 -12.38
C ALA A 41 1.31 -12.88 -10.91
N PHE A 42 2.07 -13.66 -10.12
CA PHE A 42 1.76 -13.90 -8.71
C PHE A 42 1.97 -12.64 -7.87
N HIS A 43 3.18 -12.05 -7.93
CA HIS A 43 3.42 -10.72 -7.36
C HIS A 43 3.12 -9.67 -8.43
N ARG A 44 2.26 -8.70 -8.11
CA ARG A 44 1.95 -7.58 -8.99
C ARG A 44 2.09 -6.30 -8.19
N CYS A 45 2.99 -5.43 -8.64
CA CYS A 45 3.22 -4.13 -8.02
C CYS A 45 2.86 -3.03 -9.02
N ILE A 46 2.18 -2.01 -8.54
CA ILE A 46 1.90 -0.79 -9.29
C ILE A 46 2.65 0.35 -8.59
N PHE A 47 3.54 1.00 -9.32
CA PHE A 47 4.26 2.18 -8.85
C PHE A 47 3.63 3.40 -9.49
N LEU A 48 3.06 4.27 -8.67
CA LEU A 48 2.46 5.53 -9.09
C LEU A 48 3.42 6.65 -8.75
N PHE A 49 3.84 7.40 -9.76
CA PHE A 49 4.66 8.60 -9.61
C PHE A 49 3.80 9.80 -9.93
N CYS A 50 3.65 10.67 -8.95
CA CYS A 50 2.89 11.90 -9.08
C CYS A 50 3.66 13.06 -8.44
N CYS A 51 3.38 14.24 -8.96
CA CYS A 51 3.90 15.48 -8.45
C CYS A 51 2.84 16.09 -7.52
N ARG A 52 3.24 16.60 -6.34
CA ARG A 52 2.30 17.21 -5.40
C ARG A 52 1.92 18.65 -5.76
N GLU A 53 2.72 19.31 -6.58
CA GLU A 53 2.54 20.72 -6.90
C GLU A 53 1.67 20.92 -8.15
N GLN A 54 0.88 22.00 -8.16
CA GLN A 54 0.15 22.40 -9.36
C GLN A 54 1.06 23.18 -10.32
N PRO A 55 0.85 23.08 -11.65
CA PRO A 55 -0.13 22.24 -12.36
C PRO A 55 0.36 20.80 -12.60
N CYS A 56 1.55 20.47 -12.10
CA CYS A 56 2.29 19.23 -12.33
C CYS A 56 1.54 17.96 -11.85
N CYS A 57 0.65 18.08 -10.87
CA CYS A 57 -0.19 16.99 -10.36
C CYS A 57 -1.22 16.41 -11.34
N ALA A 58 -1.40 17.00 -12.53
CA ALA A 58 -2.30 16.48 -13.56
C ALA A 58 -1.77 15.23 -14.29
N GLY A 59 -0.45 14.96 -14.21
CA GLY A 59 0.18 13.83 -14.89
C GLY A 59 0.62 12.73 -13.92
N LEU A 60 -0.04 11.58 -13.95
CA LEU A 60 0.40 10.36 -13.28
C LEU A 60 1.26 9.52 -14.21
N ARG A 61 2.41 9.05 -13.72
CA ARG A 61 3.17 7.96 -14.37
C ARG A 61 2.96 6.69 -13.59
N VAL A 62 2.49 5.65 -14.27
CA VAL A 62 2.18 4.36 -13.67
C VAL A 62 3.09 3.31 -14.28
N PHE A 63 3.85 2.62 -13.44
CA PHE A 63 4.65 1.47 -13.84
C PHE A 63 4.11 0.22 -13.18
N ARG A 64 4.02 -0.86 -13.95
CA ARG A 64 3.61 -2.17 -13.47
C ARG A 64 4.81 -3.10 -13.47
N ASN A 65 4.98 -3.83 -12.38
CA ASN A 65 5.92 -4.94 -12.31
C ASN A 65 5.17 -6.23 -11.98
N GLN A 66 5.63 -7.33 -12.58
CA GLN A 66 5.07 -8.66 -12.36
C GLN A 66 6.21 -9.65 -12.14
N LEU A 67 6.07 -10.47 -11.10
CA LEU A 67 7.03 -11.53 -10.79
C LEU A 67 6.29 -12.84 -10.49
N PRO A 68 6.88 -13.98 -10.87
CA PRO A 68 6.39 -15.30 -10.47
C PRO A 68 6.53 -15.51 -8.97
N ARG A 69 5.77 -16.45 -8.40
CA ARG A 69 5.80 -16.78 -6.96
C ARG A 69 7.20 -17.11 -6.47
N LYS A 70 7.92 -17.96 -7.21
CA LYS A 70 9.33 -18.25 -6.95
C LYS A 70 10.20 -17.24 -7.69
N ASN A 71 10.86 -16.36 -6.96
CA ASN A 71 11.74 -15.33 -7.50
C ASN A 71 12.86 -15.00 -6.49
N ASP A 72 13.83 -14.19 -6.90
CA ASP A 72 15.01 -13.86 -6.08
C ASP A 72 14.76 -12.76 -5.03
N PHE A 73 13.60 -12.10 -5.09
CA PHE A 73 13.30 -10.91 -4.29
C PHE A 73 12.39 -11.21 -3.08
N TYR A 74 11.46 -12.15 -3.22
CA TYR A 74 10.47 -12.49 -2.20
C TYR A 74 10.62 -13.95 -1.75
N SER A 75 10.45 -14.17 -0.45
CA SER A 75 10.27 -15.52 0.08
C SER A 75 9.08 -16.20 -0.57
N TYR A 76 9.20 -17.50 -0.81
CA TYR A 76 8.11 -18.33 -1.33
C TYR A 76 6.99 -18.53 -0.30
N GLU A 77 7.38 -18.56 0.99
CA GLU A 77 6.48 -18.64 2.13
C GLU A 77 6.12 -17.22 2.62
N PRO A 78 4.83 -16.96 2.95
CA PRO A 78 4.41 -15.67 3.47
C PRO A 78 5.06 -15.39 4.84
N PRO A 79 5.28 -14.11 5.19
CA PRO A 79 5.69 -13.74 6.54
C PRO A 79 4.57 -14.10 7.54
N SER A 80 4.94 -14.25 8.82
CA SER A 80 3.97 -14.44 9.90
C SER A 80 3.03 -13.23 9.99
N GLU A 81 1.73 -13.48 10.17
CA GLU A 81 0.72 -12.45 10.43
C GLU A 81 0.83 -11.87 11.84
N ASN A 82 1.35 -12.65 12.80
CA ASN A 82 1.64 -12.12 14.12
C ASN A 82 2.74 -11.06 13.98
N PRO A 83 2.55 -9.85 14.54
CA PRO A 83 3.60 -8.85 14.55
C PRO A 83 4.84 -9.47 15.22
N PRO A 84 6.05 -9.23 14.67
CA PRO A 84 7.26 -9.54 15.41
C PRO A 84 7.14 -8.94 16.81
N PRO A 85 7.64 -9.60 17.87
CA PRO A 85 7.75 -8.94 19.16
C PRO A 85 8.40 -7.57 18.94
N GLU A 86 7.87 -6.51 19.55
CA GLU A 86 8.45 -5.17 19.47
C GLU A 86 9.86 -5.22 20.07
N THR A 87 10.85 -5.68 19.31
CA THR A 87 12.23 -5.88 19.77
C THR A 87 12.98 -4.56 19.85
N GLY A 88 12.29 -3.43 19.69
CA GLY A 88 12.93 -2.13 19.50
C GLY A 88 13.83 -2.12 18.26
N GLU A 89 13.65 -3.07 17.33
CA GLU A 89 14.54 -3.24 16.20
C GLU A 89 14.57 -1.98 15.35
N SER A 90 15.79 -1.46 15.25
CA SER A 90 16.13 -0.25 14.56
C SER A 90 15.76 -0.32 13.08
N VAL A 91 15.29 0.79 12.55
CA VAL A 91 15.10 0.96 11.11
C VAL A 91 16.45 0.78 10.39
N CYS A 92 16.60 -0.30 9.62
CA CYS A 92 17.81 -0.53 8.83
C CYS A 92 17.81 0.35 7.57
N LEU A 93 18.51 1.49 7.62
CA LEU A 93 18.73 2.39 6.47
C LEU A 93 19.87 1.95 5.56
N GLN A 94 20.15 0.65 5.51
CA GLN A 94 21.15 0.06 4.64
C GLN A 94 20.57 -1.17 3.98
N LEU A 95 20.62 -1.22 2.65
CA LEU A 95 20.22 -2.39 1.89
C LEU A 95 21.21 -3.54 2.14
N LYS A 96 20.78 -4.77 1.86
CA LYS A 96 21.67 -5.96 1.90
C LYS A 96 22.90 -5.83 0.99
N SER A 97 22.82 -4.99 -0.04
CA SER A 97 23.95 -4.66 -0.92
C SER A 97 24.99 -3.73 -0.29
N GLY A 98 24.76 -3.23 0.92
CA GLY A 98 25.57 -2.21 1.60
C GLY A 98 25.22 -0.77 1.23
N ALA A 99 24.34 -0.56 0.25
CA ALA A 99 23.92 0.77 -0.15
C ALA A 99 23.08 1.45 0.95
N HIS A 100 23.48 2.67 1.33
CA HIS A 100 22.76 3.45 2.33
C HIS A 100 21.55 4.17 1.73
N LEU A 101 20.49 4.27 2.53
CA LEU A 101 19.26 4.97 2.18
C LEU A 101 19.23 6.36 2.82
N CYS A 102 18.61 7.28 2.12
CA CYS A 102 18.37 8.63 2.60
C CYS A 102 17.43 8.56 3.81
N ARG A 103 17.86 9.13 4.93
CA ARG A 103 17.07 9.22 6.16
C ARG A 103 15.70 9.88 5.99
N VAL A 104 15.57 10.72 4.97
CA VAL A 104 14.42 11.59 4.75
C VAL A 104 13.37 10.94 3.84
N CYS A 105 13.80 10.31 2.74
CA CYS A 105 12.89 9.76 1.74
C CYS A 105 13.06 8.27 1.45
N GLY A 106 14.08 7.60 2.00
CA GLY A 106 14.37 6.20 1.73
C GLY A 106 15.00 5.90 0.35
N CYS A 107 15.19 6.90 -0.53
CA CYS A 107 15.94 6.71 -1.78
C CYS A 107 17.43 6.47 -1.53
N LEU A 108 18.21 6.12 -2.56
CA LEU A 108 19.67 5.97 -2.43
C LEU A 108 20.31 7.23 -1.83
N GLY A 109 21.09 7.06 -0.75
CA GLY A 109 21.71 8.12 0.01
C GLY A 109 23.24 8.13 -0.12
N PRO A 110 23.81 8.57 -1.25
CA PRO A 110 25.26 8.56 -1.46
C PRO A 110 26.01 9.61 -0.64
N LYS A 111 25.31 10.59 -0.05
CA LYS A 111 25.93 11.67 0.72
C LYS A 111 25.84 11.36 2.20
N THR A 112 26.93 11.49 2.93
CA THR A 112 26.97 11.24 4.37
C THR A 112 27.12 12.55 5.15
N CYS A 113 26.50 12.64 6.31
CA CYS A 113 26.74 13.73 7.25
C CYS A 113 28.22 13.76 7.64
N SER A 114 28.91 14.86 7.35
CA SER A 114 30.34 15.03 7.61
C SER A 114 30.69 15.12 9.10
N ARG A 115 29.70 15.21 9.99
CA ARG A 115 29.92 15.30 11.44
C ARG A 115 29.82 13.94 12.12
N CYS A 116 28.73 13.21 11.89
CA CYS A 116 28.53 11.91 12.55
C CYS A 116 28.95 10.71 11.69
N HIS A 117 29.08 10.88 10.38
CA HIS A 117 29.31 9.79 9.41
C HIS A 117 28.31 8.62 9.45
N LYS A 118 27.18 8.81 10.15
CA LYS A 118 26.15 7.79 10.40
C LYS A 118 24.84 8.07 9.63
N ALA A 119 24.63 9.31 9.23
CA ALA A 119 23.41 9.76 8.55
C ALA A 119 23.65 9.95 7.05
N TYR A 120 22.76 9.42 6.22
CA TYR A 120 22.90 9.40 4.76
C TYR A 120 21.73 10.12 4.06
N TYR A 121 22.01 10.76 2.93
CA TYR A 121 21.09 11.63 2.20
C TYR A 121 21.24 11.51 0.69
N CYS A 122 20.12 11.62 -0.03
CA CYS A 122 20.14 11.69 -1.50
C CYS A 122 20.63 13.06 -2.01
N SER A 123 20.41 14.12 -1.22
CA SER A 123 20.73 15.49 -1.62
C SER A 123 21.08 16.40 -0.43
N LYS A 124 21.60 17.60 -0.73
CA LYS A 124 21.92 18.62 0.30
C LYS A 124 20.65 19.20 0.92
N GLU A 125 19.58 19.27 0.14
CA GLU A 125 18.26 19.76 0.55
C GLU A 125 17.70 18.85 1.64
N HIS A 126 17.72 17.53 1.44
CA HIS A 126 17.28 16.56 2.46
C HIS A 126 18.16 16.58 3.70
N GLN A 127 19.47 16.72 3.56
CA GLN A 127 20.35 16.91 4.72
C GLN A 127 19.98 18.16 5.53
N THR A 128 19.75 19.29 4.85
CA THR A 128 19.41 20.55 5.50
C THR A 128 18.06 20.48 6.21
N LEU A 129 17.10 19.78 5.61
CA LEU A 129 15.77 19.56 6.17
C LEU A 129 15.83 18.72 7.45
N ASP A 130 16.46 17.55 7.40
CA ASP A 130 16.64 16.66 8.56
C ASP A 130 17.42 17.36 9.68
N TRP A 131 18.45 18.15 9.32
CA TRP A 131 19.21 18.94 10.28
C TRP A 131 18.33 19.89 11.10
N ARG A 132 17.38 20.57 10.46
CA ARG A 132 16.46 21.51 11.12
C ARG A 132 15.40 20.78 11.98
N LEU A 133 14.98 19.59 11.56
CA LEU A 133 13.86 18.87 12.17
C LEU A 133 14.27 17.91 13.31
N GLY A 134 15.56 17.73 13.58
CA GLY A 134 16.00 17.01 14.78
C GLY A 134 17.41 16.44 14.70
N HIS A 135 17.96 16.27 13.49
CA HIS A 135 19.30 15.68 13.38
C HIS A 135 20.37 16.56 14.05
N LYS A 136 20.23 17.89 14.09
CA LYS A 136 21.20 18.78 14.75
C LYS A 136 21.47 18.39 16.21
N GLN A 137 20.41 18.06 16.96
CA GLN A 137 20.47 17.69 18.38
C GLN A 137 21.00 16.26 18.53
N ALA A 138 20.55 15.35 17.66
CA ALA A 138 20.90 13.94 17.68
C ALA A 138 22.32 13.64 17.17
N CYS A 139 22.87 14.45 16.26
CA CYS A 139 24.12 14.20 15.52
C CYS A 139 25.35 14.03 16.44
N ALA A 140 25.33 14.63 17.63
CA ALA A 140 26.42 14.55 18.59
C ALA A 140 26.33 13.35 19.54
N GLN A 141 25.22 12.61 19.54
CA GLN A 141 24.99 11.53 20.50
C GLN A 141 25.61 10.21 20.00
N PRO A 142 26.50 9.56 20.76
CA PRO A 142 27.20 8.35 20.33
C PRO A 142 26.27 7.13 20.18
N ASP A 143 25.26 7.01 21.05
CA ASP A 143 24.47 5.78 21.24
C ASP A 143 23.07 5.81 20.63
N HIS A 144 22.67 6.93 20.03
CA HIS A 144 21.28 7.10 19.64
C HIS A 144 20.99 6.56 18.23
N LEU A 145 21.80 5.60 17.76
CA LEU A 145 21.80 5.05 16.40
C LEU A 145 20.44 4.51 15.92
N ASP A 146 19.51 4.25 16.84
CA ASP A 146 18.14 3.79 16.54
C ASP A 146 17.18 4.97 16.35
N HIS A 147 17.64 5.94 15.58
CA HIS A 147 16.94 7.20 15.42
C HIS A 147 15.61 6.99 14.71
N ILE A 148 14.53 7.14 15.47
CA ILE A 148 13.18 7.46 15.01
C ILE A 148 13.32 8.44 13.85
N ILE A 149 12.91 7.99 12.65
CA ILE A 149 12.88 8.84 11.49
C ILE A 149 11.72 9.79 11.72
N PRO A 150 11.99 11.10 11.83
CA PRO A 150 10.91 12.04 12.08
C PRO A 150 9.95 12.00 10.92
N ASP A 151 8.65 11.97 11.21
CA ASP A 151 7.66 12.22 10.19
C ASP A 151 7.82 13.65 9.72
N HIS A 152 8.20 13.80 8.46
CA HIS A 152 8.47 15.10 7.90
C HIS A 152 7.22 15.76 7.30
N ASN A 153 6.03 15.12 7.34
CA ASN A 153 4.73 15.62 6.87
C ASN A 153 4.66 16.04 5.38
N PHE A 154 5.77 16.00 4.63
CA PHE A 154 5.82 16.28 3.19
C PHE A 154 5.77 15.00 2.34
N LEU A 155 5.82 13.83 2.96
CA LEU A 155 5.65 12.56 2.28
C LEU A 155 4.15 12.26 2.15
N PHE A 156 3.79 11.34 1.25
CA PHE A 156 2.40 10.88 1.19
C PHE A 156 2.06 10.13 2.49
N PRO A 157 0.84 10.33 3.04
CA PRO A 157 0.34 9.51 4.13
C PRO A 157 0.34 8.03 3.73
N GLU A 158 0.57 7.18 4.71
CA GLU A 158 0.60 5.73 4.55
C GLU A 158 -0.73 5.15 5.03
N PHE A 159 -1.24 4.19 4.28
CA PHE A 159 -2.50 3.51 4.56
C PHE A 159 -2.28 2.00 4.51
N GLU A 160 -3.03 1.28 5.32
CA GLU A 160 -3.13 -0.17 5.28
C GLU A 160 -4.36 -0.58 4.47
N ILE A 161 -4.25 -1.67 3.72
CA ILE A 161 -5.41 -2.26 3.07
C ILE A 161 -5.98 -3.31 4.02
N VAL A 162 -7.12 -3.00 4.63
CA VAL A 162 -7.87 -3.92 5.49
C VAL A 162 -8.87 -4.67 4.64
N ILE A 163 -8.86 -6.00 4.71
CA ILE A 163 -9.76 -6.87 3.95
C ILE A 163 -10.81 -7.42 4.91
N GLU A 164 -12.08 -7.15 4.62
CA GLU A 164 -13.23 -7.67 5.36
C GLU A 164 -14.05 -8.59 4.45
N THR A 165 -14.68 -9.62 5.03
CA THR A 165 -15.63 -10.47 4.31
C THR A 165 -17.01 -9.83 4.41
N GLU A 166 -17.64 -9.58 3.26
CA GLU A 166 -19.04 -9.14 3.26
C GLU A 166 -19.91 -10.30 3.76
N ASP A 167 -20.76 -10.04 4.76
CA ASP A 167 -21.75 -11.01 5.23
C ASP A 167 -22.69 -11.38 4.08
N GLU A 168 -23.03 -12.67 3.95
CA GLU A 168 -24.01 -13.11 2.97
C GLU A 168 -25.31 -12.32 3.19
N ILE A 169 -25.69 -11.51 2.19
CA ILE A 169 -27.02 -10.90 2.16
C ILE A 169 -28.01 -12.05 2.10
N MET A 170 -28.52 -12.46 3.26
CA MET A 170 -29.67 -13.35 3.33
C MET A 170 -30.78 -12.63 2.57
N PRO A 171 -31.38 -13.24 1.52
CA PRO A 171 -32.49 -12.60 0.85
C PRO A 171 -33.56 -12.35 1.91
N GLU A 172 -33.85 -11.08 2.21
CA GLU A 172 -35.08 -10.73 2.89
C GLU A 172 -36.19 -11.45 2.15
N VAL A 173 -36.99 -12.19 2.90
CA VAL A 173 -38.11 -12.95 2.37
C VAL A 173 -39.08 -11.91 1.82
N VAL A 174 -38.91 -11.53 0.56
CA VAL A 174 -39.90 -10.76 -0.18
C VAL A 174 -41.08 -11.71 -0.29
N GLU A 175 -42.07 -11.51 0.57
CA GLU A 175 -43.38 -12.13 0.40
C GLU A 175 -43.78 -11.90 -1.05
N LYS A 176 -44.07 -13.00 -1.76
CA LYS A 176 -44.45 -12.97 -3.17
C LYS A 176 -45.79 -12.27 -3.30
N GLU A 177 -45.78 -10.96 -3.31
CA GLU A 177 -46.89 -10.18 -3.84
C GLU A 177 -46.76 -10.15 -5.36
N ASP A 178 -47.86 -10.54 -5.98
CA ASP A 178 -47.99 -11.04 -7.33
C ASP A 178 -47.47 -10.06 -8.40
N TYR A 179 -46.22 -10.24 -8.83
CA TYR A 179 -45.56 -9.46 -9.88
C TYR A 179 -46.15 -9.66 -11.30
N SER A 180 -47.24 -10.40 -11.44
CA SER A 180 -47.89 -10.65 -12.73
C SER A 180 -48.72 -9.46 -13.23
N GLU A 181 -49.12 -8.51 -12.37
CA GLU A 181 -49.92 -7.35 -12.79
C GLU A 181 -49.07 -6.17 -13.32
N ILE A 182 -47.80 -6.05 -12.94
CA ILE A 182 -46.96 -4.89 -13.31
C ILE A 182 -46.45 -4.98 -14.76
N ILE A 183 -46.18 -6.19 -15.27
CA ILE A 183 -45.66 -6.38 -16.63
C ILE A 183 -46.76 -6.15 -17.70
N GLY A 184 -48.03 -6.35 -17.36
CA GLY A 184 -49.16 -6.15 -18.28
C GLY A 184 -49.47 -4.68 -18.60
N SER A 185 -49.14 -3.77 -17.69
CA SER A 185 -49.41 -2.33 -17.86
C SER A 185 -48.39 -1.65 -18.78
N MET A 186 -47.10 -1.97 -18.64
CA MET A 186 -46.05 -1.38 -19.48
C MET A 186 -46.09 -1.84 -20.94
N GLY A 187 -46.60 -3.05 -21.22
CA GLY A 187 -46.71 -3.57 -22.59
C GLY A 187 -47.78 -2.88 -23.45
N LYS A 188 -48.83 -2.31 -22.84
CA LYS A 188 -49.87 -1.58 -23.58
C LYS A 188 -49.53 -0.12 -23.84
N GLN A 189 -48.64 0.48 -23.06
CA GLN A 189 -48.29 1.90 -23.22
C GLN A 189 -47.29 2.17 -24.34
N PHE A 190 -46.60 1.15 -24.87
CA PHE A 190 -45.60 1.30 -25.93
C PHE A 190 -46.09 0.99 -27.35
N GLN A 191 -47.33 0.53 -27.54
CA GLN A 191 -47.88 0.29 -28.89
C GLN A 191 -48.60 1.50 -29.50
N ASP A 192 -48.85 2.56 -28.74
CA ASP A 192 -49.52 3.77 -29.25
C ASP A 192 -48.56 4.89 -29.68
N PHE A 193 -47.24 4.63 -29.74
CA PHE A 193 -46.23 5.62 -30.15
C PHE A 193 -45.41 5.23 -31.39
N ILE A 194 -45.90 4.28 -32.19
CA ILE A 194 -45.42 4.09 -33.57
C ILE A 194 -46.62 4.19 -34.51
N HIS A 195 -46.98 5.43 -34.84
CA HIS A 195 -47.50 5.81 -36.15
C HIS A 195 -47.14 7.26 -36.45
#